data_AF-A0A1V5L478-F1
#
_entry.id   AF-A0A1V5L478-F1
#
_cell.length_a   1.000
_cell.length_b   1.000
_cell.length_c   1.000
_cell.angle_alpha   90.00
_cell.angle_beta   90.00
_cell.angle_gamma   90.00
#
_symmetry.space_group_name_H-M   'P 1'
#
loop_
_entity.id
_entity.type
_entity.pdbx_description
1 polymer ?
#
loop_
_entity_poly.entity_id
_entity_poly.type
_entity_poly.pdbx_seq_one_letter_code
_entity_poly.pdbx_strand_id
1 'polypeptide(L)'
;MISMQLEELLANVEEEGLLVIQDYTTSLGEKSPASILEVIGSWPAEDFLDLSLIARALGFPGSASILDQHVQPRGYRILGKIPRLPLPVIDNLVKTFGSFYKILYASIEELDEVEGIGEVRARSIKYGLNRYREQLLQERHG
;
A
#
# COMPACT_ATOMS: atom_id res chain seq x y z
N MET A 1 -30.96 0.20 -8.48
CA MET A 1 -30.33 -1.13 -8.36
C MET A 1 -29.03 -1.20 -9.16
N ILE A 2 -29.01 -0.85 -10.46
CA ILE A 2 -27.77 -0.80 -11.28
C ILE A 2 -26.73 0.16 -10.69
N SER A 3 -27.13 1.35 -10.24
CA SER A 3 -26.19 2.32 -9.63
C SER A 3 -25.52 1.80 -8.36
N MET A 4 -26.25 1.04 -7.51
CA MET A 4 -25.68 0.44 -6.30
C MET A 4 -24.69 -0.68 -6.62
N GLN A 5 -24.98 -1.50 -7.63
CA GLN A 5 -24.04 -2.54 -8.10
C GLN A 5 -22.79 -1.93 -8.73
N LEU A 6 -22.93 -0.79 -9.41
CA LEU A 6 -21.80 -0.02 -9.93
C LEU A 6 -20.98 0.59 -8.79
N GLU A 7 -21.62 1.19 -7.79
CA GLU A 7 -20.97 1.74 -6.60
C GLU A 7 -20.20 0.66 -5.83
N GLU A 8 -20.78 -0.52 -5.62
CA GLU A 8 -20.09 -1.64 -4.99
C GLU A 8 -18.87 -2.14 -5.80
N LEU A 9 -18.97 -2.15 -7.13
CA LEU A 9 -17.83 -2.51 -7.99
C LEU A 9 -16.70 -1.47 -7.89
N LEU A 10 -17.05 -0.19 -7.81
CA LEU A 10 -16.12 0.92 -7.74
C LEU A 10 -15.53 1.12 -6.33
N ALA A 11 -16.24 0.75 -5.28
CA ALA A 11 -15.77 0.87 -3.89
C ALA A 11 -14.44 0.13 -3.66
N ASN A 12 -14.30 -1.07 -4.25
CA ASN A 12 -13.04 -1.82 -4.19
C ASN A 12 -11.88 -1.06 -4.87
N VAL A 13 -12.16 -0.32 -5.94
CA VAL A 13 -11.14 0.46 -6.66
C VAL A 13 -10.69 1.66 -5.83
N GLU A 14 -11.63 2.33 -5.16
CA GLU A 14 -11.33 3.45 -4.27
C GLU A 14 -10.45 3.00 -3.08
N GLU A 15 -10.82 1.91 -2.41
CA GLU A 15 -10.03 1.35 -1.31
C GLU A 15 -8.62 0.97 -1.76
N GLU A 16 -8.47 0.33 -2.93
CA GLU A 16 -7.14 0.02 -3.46
C GLU A 16 -6.35 1.28 -3.81
N GLY A 17 -6.99 2.32 -4.34
CA GLY A 17 -6.38 3.61 -4.61
C GLY A 17 -5.81 4.26 -3.34
N LEU A 18 -6.56 4.22 -2.24
CA LEU A 18 -6.10 4.73 -0.95
C LEU A 18 -4.85 3.98 -0.44
N LEU A 19 -4.85 2.65 -0.56
CA LEU A 19 -3.70 1.83 -0.15
C LEU A 19 -2.46 2.08 -1.02
N VAL A 20 -2.64 2.32 -2.32
CA VAL A 20 -1.55 2.73 -3.23
C VAL A 20 -0.97 4.06 -2.78
N ILE A 21 -1.81 5.07 -2.54
CA ILE A 21 -1.34 6.37 -2.07
C ILE A 21 -0.60 6.23 -0.75
N GLN A 22 -1.13 5.46 0.20
CA GLN A 22 -0.51 5.23 1.51
C GLN A 22 0.86 4.54 1.39
N ASP A 23 1.03 3.65 0.42
CA ASP A 23 2.30 2.97 0.16
C ASP A 23 3.40 3.89 -0.39
N TYR A 24 3.05 4.96 -1.11
CA TYR A 24 4.02 5.76 -1.88
C TYR A 24 4.09 7.25 -1.55
N THR A 25 3.11 7.83 -0.85
CA THR A 25 3.15 9.27 -0.53
C THR A 25 4.35 9.63 0.33
N THR A 26 5.05 10.72 0.05
CA THR A 26 6.19 11.19 0.88
C THR A 26 5.74 12.09 2.03
N SER A 27 4.52 12.62 1.98
CA SER A 27 3.93 13.57 2.93
C SER A 27 2.98 12.90 3.93
N LEU A 28 3.27 11.64 4.29
CA LEU A 28 2.46 10.87 5.24
C LEU A 28 2.45 11.58 6.61
N GLY A 29 1.27 12.01 7.05
CA GLY A 29 1.07 12.79 8.29
C GLY A 29 0.78 14.27 8.04
N GLU A 30 1.14 14.82 6.88
CA GLU A 30 0.73 16.17 6.45
C GLU A 30 -0.58 16.13 5.66
N LYS A 31 -0.73 15.11 4.80
CA LYS A 31 -1.94 14.86 4.02
C LYS A 31 -2.43 13.44 4.24
N SER A 32 -3.74 13.25 4.31
CA SER A 32 -4.34 11.92 4.35
C SER A 32 -4.39 11.32 2.93
N PRO A 33 -4.30 9.99 2.77
CA PRO A 33 -4.48 9.36 1.47
C PRO A 33 -5.78 9.76 0.76
N ALA A 34 -6.88 9.91 1.53
CA ALA A 34 -8.16 10.38 1.02
C ALA A 34 -8.10 11.79 0.44
N SER A 35 -7.44 12.73 1.14
CA SER A 35 -7.29 14.10 0.62
C SER A 35 -6.44 14.17 -0.67
N ILE A 36 -5.45 13.28 -0.80
CA ILE A 36 -4.64 13.19 -2.02
C ILE A 36 -5.49 12.61 -3.16
N LEU A 37 -6.26 11.56 -2.88
CA LEU A 37 -7.15 10.93 -3.86
C LEU A 37 -8.22 11.91 -4.37
N GLU A 38 -8.80 12.70 -3.46
CA GLU A 38 -9.76 13.76 -3.80
C GLU A 38 -9.15 14.82 -4.72
N VAL A 39 -7.93 15.27 -4.42
CA VAL A 39 -7.20 16.23 -5.28
C VAL A 39 -6.98 15.64 -6.66
N ILE A 40 -6.48 14.40 -6.76
CA ILE A 40 -6.27 13.72 -8.04
C ILE A 40 -7.60 13.55 -8.78
N GLY A 41 -8.67 13.14 -8.09
CA GLY A 41 -10.00 12.95 -8.68
C GLY A 41 -10.68 14.24 -9.15
N SER A 42 -10.24 15.41 -8.66
CA SER A 42 -10.75 16.72 -9.08
C SER A 42 -10.19 17.20 -10.43
N TRP A 43 -9.16 16.53 -10.96
CA TRP A 43 -8.48 16.97 -12.18
C TRP A 43 -9.29 16.69 -13.46
N PRO A 44 -9.11 17.53 -14.50
CA PRO A 44 -9.53 17.21 -15.86
C PRO A 44 -8.99 15.86 -16.34
N ALA A 45 -9.73 15.20 -17.24
CA ALA A 45 -9.37 13.88 -17.78
C ALA A 45 -7.96 13.85 -18.42
N GLU A 46 -7.57 14.95 -19.05
CA GLU A 46 -6.27 15.14 -19.70
C GLU A 46 -5.09 15.17 -18.71
N ASP A 47 -5.31 15.66 -17.49
CA ASP A 47 -4.27 15.81 -16.47
C ASP A 47 -3.91 14.47 -15.81
N PHE A 48 -4.79 13.45 -15.86
CA PHE A 48 -4.45 12.10 -15.38
C PHE A 48 -3.33 11.43 -16.17
N LEU A 49 -3.04 11.92 -17.38
CA LEU A 49 -1.95 11.41 -18.20
C LEU A 49 -0.58 12.00 -17.79
N ASP A 50 -0.55 13.07 -16.98
CA ASP A 50 0.68 13.67 -16.48
C ASP A 50 1.16 12.95 -15.20
N LEU A 51 2.09 12.01 -15.37
CA LEU A 51 2.69 11.28 -14.27
C LEU A 51 3.50 12.19 -13.32
N SER A 52 4.04 13.31 -13.81
CA SER A 52 4.78 14.27 -12.96
C SER A 52 3.82 15.02 -12.03
N LEU A 53 2.58 15.27 -12.49
CA LEU A 53 1.51 15.85 -11.69
C LEU A 53 1.06 14.88 -10.59
N ILE A 54 0.88 13.60 -10.92
CA ILE A 54 0.57 12.54 -9.93
C ILE A 54 1.69 12.43 -8.88
N ALA A 55 2.96 12.39 -9.32
CA ALA A 55 4.10 12.35 -8.41
C ALA A 55 4.09 13.56 -7.44
N ARG A 56 3.78 14.75 -7.94
CA ARG A 56 3.64 15.96 -7.11
C ARG A 56 2.50 15.86 -6.09
N ALA A 57 1.35 15.32 -6.47
CA ALA A 57 0.23 15.11 -5.54
C ALA A 57 0.61 14.16 -4.40
N LEU A 58 1.42 13.14 -4.70
CA LEU A 58 1.97 12.21 -3.71
C LEU A 58 3.04 12.83 -2.80
N GLY A 59 3.51 14.05 -3.10
CA GLY A 59 4.48 14.81 -2.32
C GLY A 59 5.92 14.76 -2.87
N PHE A 60 6.13 14.17 -4.05
CA PHE A 60 7.44 14.19 -4.69
C PHE A 60 7.71 15.53 -5.39
N PRO A 61 8.99 15.89 -5.63
CA PRO A 61 9.33 17.02 -6.48
C PRO A 61 8.73 16.88 -7.89
N GLY A 62 8.13 17.96 -8.40
CA GLY A 62 7.42 17.95 -9.69
C GLY A 62 8.30 18.04 -10.93
N SER A 63 9.54 17.54 -10.90
CA SER A 63 10.46 17.51 -12.04
C SER A 63 10.35 16.19 -12.80
N ALA A 64 10.46 16.19 -14.12
CA ALA A 64 10.34 14.98 -14.95
C ALA A 64 11.32 13.85 -14.55
N SER A 65 12.51 14.21 -14.04
CA SER A 65 13.52 13.26 -13.52
C SER A 65 13.04 12.44 -12.32
N ILE A 66 11.93 12.83 -11.68
CA ILE A 66 11.36 12.07 -10.56
C ILE A 66 10.81 10.71 -11.01
N LEU A 67 10.40 10.61 -12.29
CA LEU A 67 9.85 9.38 -12.85
C LEU A 67 10.91 8.29 -13.01
N ASP A 68 12.19 8.66 -13.01
CA ASP A 68 13.32 7.72 -13.03
C ASP A 68 13.71 7.24 -11.62
N GLN A 69 13.12 7.81 -10.57
CA GLN A 69 13.45 7.44 -9.20
C GLN A 69 12.84 6.08 -8.83
N HIS A 70 13.68 5.18 -8.36
CA HIS A 70 13.20 3.95 -7.74
C HIS A 70 12.52 4.23 -6.39
N VAL A 71 11.27 3.80 -6.26
CA VAL A 71 10.49 3.85 -5.02
C VAL A 71 10.09 2.45 -4.57
N GLN A 72 9.98 2.25 -3.26
CA GLN A 72 9.50 1.00 -2.66
C GLN A 72 8.19 1.25 -1.93
N PRO A 73 7.22 0.33 -2.00
CA PRO A 73 6.00 0.44 -1.20
C PRO A 73 6.32 0.28 0.29
N ARG A 74 5.57 0.99 1.13
CA ARG A 74 5.61 0.78 2.59
C ARG A 74 5.12 -0.59 3.02
N GLY A 75 4.06 -1.10 2.38
CA GLY A 75 3.55 -2.45 2.56
C GLY A 75 2.09 -2.55 2.98
N TYR A 76 1.37 -1.44 3.17
CA TYR A 76 -0.04 -1.43 3.61
C TYR A 76 -0.92 -2.31 2.73
N ARG A 77 -0.76 -2.17 1.40
CA ARG A 77 -1.57 -2.92 0.44
C ARG A 77 -1.35 -4.42 0.53
N ILE A 78 -0.10 -4.87 0.57
CA ILE A 78 0.24 -6.30 0.56
C ILE A 78 -0.04 -6.94 1.92
N LEU A 79 0.29 -6.26 3.01
CA LEU A 79 -0.01 -6.72 4.36
C LEU A 79 -1.52 -6.82 4.61
N GLY A 80 -2.31 -5.90 4.04
CA GLY A 80 -3.77 -5.94 4.10
C GLY A 80 -4.40 -7.15 3.40
N LYS A 81 -3.68 -7.79 2.46
CA LYS A 81 -4.13 -9.04 1.83
C LYS A 81 -3.90 -10.28 2.73
N ILE A 82 -3.17 -10.14 3.84
CA ILE A 82 -2.96 -11.25 4.80
C ILE A 82 -4.22 -11.43 5.65
N PRO A 83 -4.86 -12.61 5.63
CA PRO A 83 -6.09 -12.83 6.39
C PRO A 83 -5.89 -12.64 7.89
N ARG A 84 -6.82 -11.91 8.53
CA ARG A 84 -6.87 -11.70 9.99
C ARG A 84 -5.68 -10.91 10.55
N LEU A 85 -4.97 -10.12 9.73
CA LEU A 85 -3.96 -9.18 10.20
C LEU A 85 -4.60 -7.82 10.54
N PRO A 86 -4.66 -7.41 11.82
CA PRO A 86 -5.32 -6.16 12.18
C PRO A 86 -4.56 -4.91 11.70
N LEU A 87 -5.27 -3.84 11.34
CA LEU A 87 -4.68 -2.57 10.90
C LEU A 87 -3.61 -2.00 11.85
N PRO A 88 -3.79 -1.99 13.19
CA PRO A 88 -2.75 -1.48 14.09
C PRO A 88 -1.43 -2.24 13.99
N VAL A 89 -1.49 -3.55 13.69
CA VAL A 89 -0.28 -4.35 13.48
C VAL A 89 0.40 -3.98 12.17
N ILE A 90 -0.38 -3.72 11.11
CA ILE A 90 0.15 -3.25 9.82
C ILE A 90 0.83 -1.89 10.01
N ASP A 91 0.18 -0.96 10.71
CA ASP A 91 0.76 0.35 11.04
C ASP A 91 2.09 0.21 11.77
N ASN A 92 2.16 -0.66 12.78
CA ASN A 92 3.39 -0.88 13.55
C ASN A 92 4.50 -1.49 12.70
N LEU A 93 4.20 -2.49 11.86
CA LEU A 93 5.16 -3.06 10.92
C LEU A 93 5.72 -1.99 9.97
N VAL A 94 4.84 -1.20 9.36
CA VAL A 94 5.24 -0.17 8.42
C VAL A 94 6.08 0.91 9.11
N LYS A 95 5.69 1.34 10.31
CA LYS A 95 6.47 2.33 11.09
C LYS A 95 7.85 1.80 11.49
N THR A 96 7.94 0.54 11.90
CA THR A 96 9.21 -0.06 12.34
C THR A 96 10.17 -0.29 11.18
N PHE A 97 9.70 -0.88 10.07
CA PHE A 97 10.58 -1.29 8.98
C PHE A 97 10.72 -0.23 7.88
N GLY A 98 9.70 0.61 7.66
CA GLY A 98 9.71 1.70 6.67
C GLY A 98 9.52 1.28 5.21
N SER A 99 9.79 0.02 4.85
CA SER A 99 9.47 -0.52 3.53
C SER A 99 9.03 -1.99 3.57
N PHE A 100 8.19 -2.37 2.62
CA PHE A 100 7.70 -3.74 2.50
C PHE A 100 8.84 -4.73 2.27
N TYR A 101 9.86 -4.31 1.53
CA TYR A 101 11.05 -5.13 1.29
C TYR A 101 11.69 -5.56 2.62
N LYS A 102 11.88 -4.62 3.55
CA LYS A 102 12.45 -4.95 4.86
C LYS A 102 11.55 -5.88 5.66
N ILE A 103 10.23 -5.66 5.65
CA ILE A 103 9.25 -6.54 6.33
C ILE A 103 9.30 -7.97 5.76
N LEU A 104 9.37 -8.08 4.43
CA LEU A 104 9.42 -9.37 3.74
C LEU A 104 10.64 -10.20 4.16
N TYR A 105 11.80 -9.56 4.30
CA TYR A 105 13.06 -10.23 4.63
C TYR A 105 13.37 -10.29 6.13
N ALA A 106 12.64 -9.57 6.99
CA ALA A 106 12.83 -9.58 8.44
C ALA A 106 12.78 -11.00 9.03
N SER A 107 13.56 -11.30 10.06
CA SER A 107 13.49 -12.58 10.77
C SER A 107 12.21 -12.68 11.62
N ILE A 108 11.93 -13.86 12.20
CA ILE A 108 10.79 -14.01 13.12
C ILE A 108 11.05 -13.19 14.38
N GLU A 109 12.31 -13.15 14.83
CA GLU A 109 12.76 -12.40 15.99
C GLU A 109 12.61 -10.89 15.77
N GLU A 110 13.03 -10.36 14.62
CA GLU A 110 12.82 -8.94 14.28
C GLU A 110 11.34 -8.55 14.20
N LEU A 111 10.48 -9.47 13.73
CA LEU A 111 9.04 -9.25 13.69
C LEU A 111 8.41 -9.32 15.10
N ASP A 112 8.92 -10.18 15.98
CA ASP A 112 8.46 -10.34 17.36
C ASP A 112 8.71 -9.08 18.19
N GLU A 113 9.81 -8.37 17.92
CA GLU A 113 10.17 -7.10 18.57
C GLU A 113 9.21 -5.94 18.23
N VAL A 114 8.38 -6.08 17.19
CA VAL A 114 7.40 -5.05 16.83
C VAL A 114 6.21 -5.07 17.79
N GLU A 115 5.85 -3.88 18.27
CA GLU A 115 4.73 -3.69 19.19
C GLU A 115 3.45 -4.37 18.69
N GLY A 116 2.89 -5.24 19.55
CA GLY A 116 1.63 -5.92 19.28
C GLY A 116 1.73 -7.11 18.33
N ILE A 117 2.92 -7.61 17.97
CA ILE A 117 3.08 -8.83 17.16
C ILE A 117 3.22 -10.07 18.03
N GLY A 118 4.30 -10.26 18.77
CA GLY A 118 4.54 -11.52 19.48
C GLY A 118 4.88 -12.68 18.53
N GLU A 119 5.64 -13.66 19.00
CA GLU A 119 6.20 -14.74 18.18
C GLU A 119 5.14 -15.48 17.32
N VAL A 120 3.98 -15.78 17.92
CA VAL A 120 2.87 -16.48 17.23
C VAL A 120 2.39 -15.69 16.01
N ARG A 121 2.25 -14.36 16.13
CA ARG A 121 1.81 -13.52 15.03
C ARG A 121 2.93 -13.28 14.02
N ALA A 122 4.18 -13.16 14.47
CA ALA A 122 5.35 -13.06 13.59
C ALA A 122 5.42 -14.25 12.63
N ARG A 123 5.28 -15.47 13.16
CA ARG A 123 5.18 -16.71 12.35
C ARG A 123 3.99 -16.67 11.39
N SER A 124 2.83 -16.21 11.87
CA SER A 124 1.61 -16.10 11.05
C SER A 124 1.76 -15.11 9.89
N ILE A 125 2.43 -13.99 10.11
CA ILE A 125 2.73 -12.98 9.08
C ILE A 125 3.65 -13.58 8.02
N LYS A 126 4.75 -14.24 8.42
CA LYS A 126 5.66 -14.92 7.49
C LYS A 126 4.95 -15.97 6.65
N TYR A 127 4.12 -16.80 7.27
CA TYR A 127 3.33 -17.80 6.58
C TYR A 127 2.34 -17.14 5.60
N GLY A 128 1.63 -16.10 6.03
CA GLY A 128 0.68 -15.35 5.21
C GLY A 128 1.34 -14.73 3.97
N LEU A 129 2.50 -14.10 4.13
CA LEU A 129 3.27 -13.53 3.03
C LEU A 129 3.73 -14.59 2.02
N ASN A 130 4.22 -15.74 2.50
CA ASN A 130 4.62 -16.84 1.62
C ASN A 130 3.43 -17.39 0.84
N ARG A 131 2.29 -17.60 1.51
CA ARG A 131 1.08 -18.09 0.86
C ARG A 131 0.57 -17.12 -0.21
N TYR A 132 0.57 -15.82 0.09
CA TYR A 132 0.17 -14.79 -0.87
C TYR A 132 1.09 -14.79 -2.10
N ARG A 133 2.41 -14.94 -1.90
CA ARG A 133 3.37 -15.08 -3.00
C ARG A 133 3.10 -16.32 -3.86
N GLU A 134 2.77 -17.45 -3.24
CA GLU A 134 2.43 -18.69 -3.97
C GLU A 134 1.19 -18.52 -4.84
N GLN A 135 0.15 -17.85 -4.33
CA GLN A 135 -1.06 -17.55 -5.10
C GLN A 135 -0.74 -16.68 -6.33
N LEU A 136 0.05 -15.62 -6.17
CA LEU A 136 0.46 -14.77 -7.29
C LEU A 136 1.26 -15.52 -8.37
N LEU A 137 2.08 -16.49 -7.97
CA LEU A 137 2.83 -17.32 -8.93
C LEU A 137 1.90 -18.25 -9.71
N GLN A 138 0.86 -18.78 -9.06
CA GLN A 138 -0.14 -19.62 -9.72
C GLN A 138 -0.98 -18.82 -10.72
N GLU A 139 -1.45 -17.63 -10.35
CA GLU A 139 -2.23 -16.75 -11.24
C GLU A 139 -1.44 -16.33 -12.49
N ARG A 140 -0.12 -16.17 -12.38
CA ARG A 140 0.75 -15.83 -13.52
C ARG A 140 1.00 -17.01 -14.47
N HIS A 141 0.73 -18.24 -14.05
CA HIS A 141 0.99 -19.45 -14.83
C HIS A 141 -0.28 -20.21 -15.21
N GLY A 142 -1.45 -19.65 -14.86
CA GLY A 142 -2.78 -20.15 -15.21
C GLY A 142 -3.43 -19.38 -16.34
#